data_AF-A0A2D9XUM4-F1
#
_entry.id   AF-A0A2D9XUM4-F1
#
_cell.length_a   1.000
_cell.length_b   1.000
_cell.length_c   1.000
_cell.angle_alpha   90.00
_cell.angle_beta   90.00
_cell.angle_gamma   90.00
#
_symmetry.space_group_name_H-M   'P 1'
#
loop_
_entity.id
_entity.type
_entity.pdbx_description
1 polymer ?
#
loop_
_entity_poly.entity_id
_entity_poly.type
_entity_poly.pdbx_seq_one_letter_code
_entity_poly.pdbx_strand_id
1 'polypeptide(L)'
;MQNFLLIILVISISSILFVLLRPKKTNSKKIFNAEYYRGLNYLLNNEEDKAFKVFTALMDVDSSTIETHLALGGLYRRRGEFDRAILIHQNLLSRPTLENELKQQALYELAKDFFSAGLYDRSEKIFRNL
;
A
#
# COMPACT_ATOMS: atom_id res chain seq x y z
N MET A 1 -48.71 -25.51 5.78
CA MET A 1 -47.55 -26.42 5.58
C MET A 1 -46.81 -26.12 4.28
N GLN A 2 -47.48 -26.01 3.13
CA GLN A 2 -46.84 -25.84 1.82
C GLN A 2 -46.02 -24.55 1.65
N ASN A 3 -46.46 -23.44 2.21
CA ASN A 3 -45.75 -22.14 2.09
C ASN A 3 -44.41 -22.12 2.84
N PHE A 4 -44.26 -22.89 3.92
CA PHE A 4 -43.00 -22.97 4.68
C PHE A 4 -41.90 -23.68 3.89
N LEU A 5 -42.26 -24.71 3.12
CA LEU A 5 -41.31 -25.44 2.27
C LEU A 5 -40.74 -24.58 1.14
N LEU A 6 -41.57 -23.71 0.55
CA LEU A 6 -41.13 -22.78 -0.50
C LEU A 6 -40.11 -21.75 0.03
N ILE A 7 -40.33 -21.24 1.25
CA ILE A 7 -39.41 -20.26 1.85
C ILE A 7 -38.03 -20.87 2.11
N ILE A 8 -37.97 -22.10 2.63
CA ILE A 8 -36.71 -22.80 2.89
C ILE A 8 -35.94 -23.05 1.59
N LEU A 9 -36.64 -23.39 0.51
CA LEU A 9 -36.05 -23.64 -0.80
C LEU A 9 -35.48 -22.37 -1.45
N VAL A 10 -36.12 -21.23 -1.26
CA VAL A 10 -35.59 -19.94 -1.73
C VAL A 10 -34.35 -19.53 -0.93
N ILE A 11 -34.34 -19.74 0.39
CA ILE A 11 -33.18 -19.43 1.24
C ILE A 11 -32.00 -20.33 0.90
N SER A 12 -32.23 -21.63 0.65
CA SER A 12 -31.15 -22.55 0.28
C SER A 12 -30.57 -22.22 -1.10
N ILE A 13 -31.41 -21.90 -2.08
CA ILE A 13 -30.97 -21.45 -3.42
C ILE A 13 -30.22 -20.13 -3.34
N SER A 14 -30.74 -19.16 -2.57
CA SER A 14 -30.08 -17.87 -2.32
C SER A 14 -28.71 -18.07 -1.67
N SER A 15 -28.61 -18.97 -0.67
CA SER A 15 -27.36 -19.28 0.03
C SER A 15 -26.34 -19.92 -0.92
N ILE A 16 -26.77 -20.88 -1.74
CA ILE A 16 -25.93 -21.53 -2.74
C ILE A 16 -25.46 -20.53 -3.80
N LEU A 17 -26.36 -19.68 -4.31
CA LEU A 17 -26.05 -18.64 -5.28
C LEU A 17 -25.04 -17.62 -4.71
N PHE A 18 -25.20 -17.23 -3.45
CA PHE A 18 -24.27 -16.33 -2.76
C PHE A 18 -22.87 -16.93 -2.60
N VAL A 19 -22.76 -18.23 -2.31
CA VAL A 19 -21.46 -18.93 -2.23
C VAL A 19 -20.79 -19.03 -3.60
N LEU A 20 -21.55 -19.31 -4.66
CA LEU A 20 -21.03 -19.41 -6.03
C LEU A 20 -20.56 -18.06 -6.59
N LEU A 21 -21.18 -16.95 -6.17
CA LEU A 21 -20.82 -15.60 -6.60
C LEU A 21 -19.66 -14.99 -5.80
N ARG A 22 -19.07 -15.69 -4.82
CA ARG A 22 -17.93 -15.13 -4.06
C ARG A 22 -16.71 -14.93 -4.97
N PRO A 23 -16.22 -13.70 -5.16
CA PRO A 23 -15.00 -13.49 -5.92
C PRO A 23 -13.83 -14.19 -5.22
N LYS A 24 -13.03 -14.92 -6.01
CA LYS A 24 -11.90 -15.75 -5.56
C LYS A 24 -10.73 -14.85 -5.08
N LYS A 25 -10.89 -14.24 -3.90
CA LYS A 25 -10.00 -13.22 -3.32
C LYS A 25 -8.58 -13.72 -3.01
N THR A 26 -8.37 -15.04 -2.95
CA THR A 26 -7.10 -15.68 -2.57
C THR A 26 -6.01 -15.57 -3.63
N ASN A 27 -6.37 -15.59 -4.93
CA ASN A 27 -5.38 -15.46 -6.01
C ASN A 27 -4.81 -14.05 -6.10
N SER A 28 -5.63 -13.01 -5.88
CA SER A 28 -5.20 -11.62 -5.96
C SER A 28 -4.10 -11.29 -4.94
N LYS A 29 -4.26 -11.73 -3.68
CA LYS A 29 -3.24 -11.51 -2.64
C LYS A 29 -1.93 -12.24 -2.93
N LYS A 30 -1.99 -13.46 -3.48
CA LYS A 30 -0.79 -14.21 -3.87
C LYS A 30 -0.04 -13.53 -5.02
N ILE A 31 -0.76 -13.03 -6.03
CA ILE A 31 -0.18 -12.28 -7.14
C ILE A 31 0.45 -10.98 -6.62
N PHE A 32 -0.25 -10.23 -5.78
CA PHE A 32 0.27 -9.01 -5.15
C PHE A 32 1.60 -9.27 -4.42
N ASN A 33 1.65 -10.30 -3.56
CA ASN A 33 2.87 -10.64 -2.82
C ASN A 33 4.02 -11.00 -3.76
N ALA A 34 3.77 -11.79 -4.81
CA ALA A 34 4.80 -12.17 -5.78
C ALA A 34 5.36 -10.95 -6.51
N GLU A 35 4.49 -10.03 -6.91
CA GLU A 35 4.85 -8.77 -7.54
C GLU A 35 5.62 -7.84 -6.60
N TYR A 36 5.23 -7.77 -5.33
CA TYR A 36 5.95 -7.03 -4.29
C TYR A 36 7.39 -7.55 -4.13
N TYR A 37 7.56 -8.86 -4.00
CA TYR A 37 8.91 -9.47 -3.91
C TYR A 37 9.72 -9.24 -5.18
N ARG A 38 9.08 -9.22 -6.36
CA ARG A 38 9.74 -8.88 -7.62
C ARG A 38 10.25 -7.44 -7.61
N GLY A 39 9.43 -6.49 -7.14
CA GLY A 39 9.85 -5.09 -6.95
C GLY A 39 11.04 -4.95 -6.01
N LEU A 40 11.03 -5.67 -4.88
CA LEU A 40 12.16 -5.69 -3.94
C LEU A 40 13.42 -6.30 -4.55
N ASN A 41 13.31 -7.38 -5.32
CA ASN A 41 14.47 -7.99 -5.98
C ASN A 41 15.11 -7.00 -6.96
N TYR A 42 14.31 -6.24 -7.72
CA TYR A 42 14.85 -5.16 -8.55
C TYR A 42 15.60 -4.11 -7.74
N LEU A 43 15.11 -3.72 -6.55
CA LEU A 43 15.85 -2.81 -5.68
C LEU A 43 17.19 -3.38 -5.21
N LEU A 44 17.22 -4.67 -4.83
CA LEU A 44 18.44 -5.35 -4.39
C LEU A 44 19.50 -5.42 -5.50
N ASN A 45 19.08 -5.46 -6.76
CA ASN A 45 19.96 -5.47 -7.92
C ASN A 45 20.24 -4.07 -8.49
N ASN A 46 19.86 -3.00 -7.78
CA ASN A 46 19.97 -1.60 -8.23
C ASN A 46 19.20 -1.29 -9.54
N GLU A 47 18.18 -2.08 -9.86
CA GLU A 47 17.33 -1.90 -11.05
C GLU A 47 16.12 -0.99 -10.73
N GLU A 48 16.40 0.25 -10.30
CA GLU A 48 15.40 1.16 -9.73
C GLU A 48 14.24 1.48 -10.68
N ASP A 49 14.49 1.62 -11.98
CA ASP A 49 13.45 1.89 -12.97
C ASP A 49 12.43 0.75 -13.09
N LYS A 50 12.89 -0.50 -12.97
CA LYS A 50 12.01 -1.67 -12.99
C LYS A 50 11.24 -1.78 -11.68
N ALA A 51 11.92 -1.57 -10.55
CA ALA A 51 11.27 -1.50 -9.26
C ALA A 51 10.15 -0.44 -9.25
N PHE A 52 10.43 0.76 -9.76
CA PHE A 52 9.48 1.86 -9.85
C PHE A 52 8.21 1.48 -10.62
N LYS A 53 8.36 0.85 -11.79
CA LYS A 53 7.23 0.38 -12.59
C LYS A 53 6.38 -0.64 -11.83
N VAL A 54 7.01 -1.59 -11.15
CA VAL A 54 6.31 -2.63 -10.36
C VAL A 54 5.57 -2.00 -9.18
N PHE A 55 6.24 -1.15 -8.38
CA PHE A 55 5.61 -0.53 -7.21
C PHE A 55 4.50 0.46 -7.56
N THR A 56 4.61 1.17 -8.68
CA THR A 56 3.53 2.02 -9.18
C THR A 56 2.31 1.18 -9.54
N ALA A 57 2.50 0.08 -10.29
CA ALA A 57 1.40 -0.84 -10.61
C ALA A 57 0.77 -1.49 -9.36
N LEU A 58 1.57 -1.81 -8.34
CA LEU A 58 1.06 -2.33 -7.07
C LEU A 58 0.21 -1.31 -6.32
N MET A 59 0.62 -0.03 -6.33
CA MET A 59 -0.13 1.04 -5.69
C MET A 59 -1.49 1.28 -6.36
N ASP A 60 -1.58 1.11 -7.69
CA ASP A 60 -2.84 1.21 -8.43
C ASP A 60 -3.83 0.07 -8.11
N VAL A 61 -3.30 -1.12 -7.78
CA VAL A 61 -4.11 -2.30 -7.44
C VAL A 61 -4.59 -2.26 -5.98
N ASP A 62 -3.70 -1.92 -5.06
CA ASP A 62 -4.02 -1.80 -3.64
C ASP A 62 -3.30 -0.60 -3.03
N SER A 63 -3.99 0.54 -3.10
CA SER A 63 -3.54 1.78 -2.50
C SER A 63 -3.53 1.74 -0.97
N SER A 64 -3.95 0.65 -0.31
CA SER A 64 -3.94 0.53 1.15
C SER A 64 -2.67 -0.14 1.70
N THR A 65 -1.82 -0.72 0.88
CA THR A 65 -0.60 -1.40 1.38
C THR A 65 0.47 -0.40 1.80
N ILE A 66 0.83 -0.38 3.09
CA ILE A 66 1.76 0.57 3.70
C ILE A 66 3.18 0.41 3.13
N GLU A 67 3.64 -0.84 3.01
CA GLU A 67 4.98 -1.19 2.54
C GLU A 67 5.21 -0.73 1.09
N THR A 68 4.17 -0.77 0.26
CA THR A 68 4.23 -0.26 -1.12
C THR A 68 4.41 1.26 -1.14
N HIS A 69 3.75 1.99 -0.24
CA HIS A 69 3.89 3.45 -0.12
C HIS A 69 5.30 3.82 0.33
N LEU A 70 5.84 3.14 1.34
CA LEU A 70 7.21 3.36 1.83
C LEU A 70 8.25 3.11 0.73
N ALA A 71 8.14 1.98 0.02
CA ALA A 71 9.07 1.64 -1.06
C ALA A 71 8.99 2.65 -2.22
N LEU A 72 7.78 3.00 -2.66
CA LEU A 72 7.58 3.91 -3.78
C LEU A 72 7.96 5.36 -3.43
N GLY A 73 7.66 5.84 -2.22
CA GLY A 73 8.10 7.15 -1.75
C GLY A 73 9.63 7.29 -1.77
N GLY A 74 10.34 6.29 -1.24
CA GLY A 74 11.80 6.25 -1.31
C GLY A 74 12.36 6.23 -2.74
N LEU A 75 11.67 5.60 -3.69
CA LEU A 75 12.04 5.60 -5.11
C LEU A 75 11.83 6.96 -5.77
N TYR A 76 10.70 7.64 -5.50
CA TYR A 76 10.48 9.01 -5.98
C TYR A 76 11.57 9.96 -5.48
N ARG A 77 11.96 9.84 -4.20
CA ARG A 77 13.07 10.64 -3.64
C ARG A 77 14.39 10.41 -4.38
N ARG A 78 14.75 9.15 -4.70
CA ARG A 78 16.00 8.85 -5.43
C ARG A 78 16.00 9.38 -6.86
N ARG A 79 14.83 9.51 -7.47
CA ARG A 79 14.65 10.13 -8.80
C ARG A 79 14.62 11.65 -8.79
N GLY A 80 14.68 12.29 -7.63
CA GLY A 80 14.55 13.74 -7.50
C GLY A 80 13.11 14.26 -7.57
N GLU A 81 12.12 13.37 -7.59
CA GLU A 81 10.68 13.71 -7.60
C GLU A 81 10.19 13.96 -6.17
N PHE A 82 10.79 14.94 -5.50
CA PHE A 82 10.61 15.14 -4.05
C PHE A 82 9.17 15.45 -3.64
N ASP A 83 8.45 16.26 -4.42
CA ASP A 83 7.05 16.60 -4.12
C ASP A 83 6.16 15.36 -4.05
N ARG A 84 6.41 14.36 -4.93
CA ARG A 84 5.67 13.11 -4.93
C ARG A 84 6.06 12.23 -3.74
N ALA A 85 7.34 12.17 -3.41
CA ALA A 85 7.81 11.44 -2.22
C ALA A 85 7.16 11.99 -0.93
N ILE A 86 7.21 13.31 -0.76
CA ILE A 86 6.60 14.03 0.36
C ILE A 86 5.10 13.72 0.44
N LEU A 87 4.38 13.83 -0.68
CA LEU A 87 2.94 13.57 -0.73
C LEU A 87 2.60 12.14 -0.30
N ILE A 88 3.37 11.15 -0.78
CA ILE A 88 3.14 9.73 -0.45
C ILE A 88 3.30 9.48 1.05
N HIS A 89 4.37 9.97 1.68
CA HIS A 89 4.60 9.75 3.11
C HIS A 89 3.64 10.58 3.99
N GLN A 90 3.23 11.78 3.56
CA GLN A 90 2.17 12.53 4.23
C GLN A 90 0.83 11.79 4.19
N ASN A 91 0.45 11.26 3.03
CA ASN A 91 -0.76 10.46 2.87
C ASN A 91 -0.72 9.20 3.75
N LEU A 92 0.44 8.55 3.87
CA LEU A 92 0.62 7.41 4.76
C LEU A 92 0.38 7.80 6.22
N LEU A 93 0.95 8.92 6.68
CA LEU A 93 0.79 9.45 8.03
C LEU A 93 -0.64 9.92 8.37
N SER A 94 -1.45 10.24 7.36
CA SER A 94 -2.86 10.62 7.55
C SER A 94 -3.77 9.46 7.94
N ARG A 95 -3.27 8.21 7.88
CA ARG A 95 -4.09 7.02 8.12
C ARG A 95 -4.33 6.80 9.62
N PRO A 96 -5.59 6.69 10.06
CA PRO A 96 -5.91 6.54 11.48
C PRO A 96 -5.49 5.19 12.07
N THR A 97 -5.31 4.18 11.23
CA THR A 97 -4.93 2.80 11.64
C THR A 97 -3.44 2.54 11.56
N LEU A 98 -2.60 3.57 11.35
CA LEU A 98 -1.16 3.39 11.23
C LEU A 98 -0.55 3.12 12.61
N GLU A 99 0.07 1.94 12.77
CA GLU A 99 0.75 1.56 14.01
C GLU A 99 1.89 2.53 14.33
N ASN A 100 2.19 2.73 15.61
CA ASN A 100 3.18 3.72 16.05
C ASN A 100 4.57 3.50 15.44
N GLU A 101 5.00 2.24 15.30
CA GLU A 101 6.29 1.91 14.69
C GLU A 101 6.34 2.32 13.21
N LEU A 102 5.30 1.98 12.44
CA LEU A 102 5.16 2.38 11.04
C LEU A 102 5.00 3.90 10.89
N LYS A 103 4.38 4.57 11.87
CA LYS A 103 4.29 6.03 11.94
C LYS A 103 5.66 6.67 12.13
N GLN A 104 6.50 6.14 13.02
CA GLN A 104 7.88 6.61 13.19
C GLN A 104 8.70 6.39 11.92
N GLN A 105 8.55 5.23 11.27
CA GLN A 105 9.21 4.95 9.99
C GLN A 105 8.77 5.92 8.89
N ALA A 106 7.47 6.19 8.77
CA ALA A 106 6.93 7.13 7.79
C ALA A 106 7.37 8.58 8.08
N LEU A 107 7.46 8.98 9.34
CA LEU A 107 8.02 10.28 9.75
C LEU A 107 9.51 10.38 9.38
N TYR A 108 10.28 9.32 9.62
CA TYR A 108 11.70 9.26 9.26
C TYR A 108 11.91 9.40 7.74
N GLU A 109 11.13 8.68 6.92
CA GLU A 109 11.20 8.83 5.46
C GLU A 109 10.72 10.22 5.00
N LEU A 110 9.65 10.77 5.58
CA LEU A 110 9.21 12.13 5.27
C LEU A 110 10.28 13.19 5.60
N ALA A 111 10.99 13.02 6.72
CA ALA A 111 12.10 13.90 7.09
C ALA A 111 13.25 13.82 6.08
N LYS A 112 13.54 12.62 5.55
CA LYS A 112 14.53 12.43 4.47
C LYS A 112 14.07 13.06 3.16
N ASP A 113 12.78 13.01 2.85
CA ASP A 113 12.22 13.68 1.67
C ASP A 113 12.35 15.19 1.75
N PHE A 114 12.01 15.79 2.91
CA PHE A 114 12.25 17.20 3.14
C PHE A 114 13.72 17.57 3.04
N PHE A 115 14.62 16.73 3.60
CA PHE A 115 16.05 16.96 3.50
C PHE A 115 16.53 16.96 2.05
N SER A 116 16.16 15.94 1.27
CA SER A 116 16.53 15.84 -0.15
C SER A 116 15.93 16.96 -1.00
N ALA A 117 14.78 17.51 -0.61
CA ALA A 117 14.16 18.69 -1.24
C ALA A 117 14.80 20.03 -0.84
N GLY A 118 15.76 20.04 0.09
CA GLY A 118 16.35 21.27 0.65
C GLY A 118 15.48 21.99 1.69
N LEU A 119 14.41 21.37 2.16
CA LEU A 119 13.48 21.91 3.16
C LEU A 119 13.96 21.57 4.58
N TYR A 120 15.15 22.04 4.93
CA TYR A 120 15.87 21.62 6.14
C TYR A 120 15.12 21.91 7.44
N ASP A 121 14.47 23.06 7.57
CA ASP A 121 13.71 23.42 8.79
C ASP A 121 12.61 22.40 9.11
N ARG A 122 11.92 21.90 8.07
CA ARG A 122 10.86 20.90 8.21
C ARG A 122 11.44 19.53 8.56
N SER A 123 12.54 19.16 7.91
CA SER A 123 13.26 17.93 8.18
C SER A 123 13.75 17.87 9.64
N GLU A 124 14.43 18.92 10.10
CA GLU A 124 14.96 19.03 11.46
C GLU A 124 13.85 18.95 12.51
N LYS A 125 12.73 19.64 12.28
CA LYS A 125 11.58 19.60 13.19
C LYS A 125 11.05 18.18 13.37
N ILE A 126 11.01 17.35 12.32
CA ILE A 126 10.58 15.97 12.44
C ILE A 126 11.64 15.15 13.19
N PHE A 127 12.91 15.24 12.80
CA PHE A 127 13.98 14.47 13.44
C PHE A 127 14.13 14.74 14.94
N ARG A 128 13.86 15.96 15.40
CA ARG A 128 13.89 16.29 16.84
C ARG A 128 12.77 15.65 17.66
N ASN A 129 11.69 15.21 17.00
CA ASN A 129 10.50 14.66 17.64
C ASN A 129 10.37 13.13 17.44
N LEU A 130 11.37 12.50 16.83
CA LEU A 130 11.50 11.04 16.72
C LEU A 130 12.22 10.49 17.96
#